data_AF-A0A9J6GAV7-F1
#
_entry.id   AF-A0A9J6GAV7-F1
#
_cell.length_a   1.000
_cell.length_b   1.000
_cell.length_c   1.000
_cell.angle_alpha   90.00
_cell.angle_beta   90.00
_cell.angle_gamma   90.00
#
_symmetry.space_group_name_H-M   'P 1'
#
loop_
_entity.id
_entity.type
_entity.pdbx_description
1 polymer ?
#
loop_
_entity_poly.entity_id
_entity_poly.type
_entity_poly.pdbx_seq_one_letter_code
_entity_poly.pdbx_strand_id
1 'polypeptide(L)'
;MPLPTPHRDLTRKEATTLRQIQAQAIWTPVLARHICPAVYTTDICQQCQQARATQRHLLWNCTPPDRLDEAMPPAMRSKITSQDPGDQRDVVQHVLDILARQQPKTSPSRVGMSRLPPQAV
;
A
#
# COMPACT_ATOMS: atom_id res chain seq x y z
N MET A 1 -21.37 -13.38 -0.61
CA MET A 1 -20.78 -14.22 0.46
C MET A 1 -20.10 -13.33 1.49
N PRO A 2 -20.27 -13.57 2.79
CA PRO A 2 -19.54 -12.84 3.83
C PRO A 2 -18.04 -13.15 3.76
N LEU A 3 -17.19 -12.16 4.05
CA LEU A 3 -15.74 -12.33 4.11
C LEU A 3 -15.36 -13.04 5.42
N PRO A 4 -14.40 -13.98 5.39
CA PRO A 4 -14.03 -14.73 6.58
C PRO A 4 -13.47 -13.80 7.66
N THR A 5 -13.72 -14.14 8.92
CA THR A 5 -13.06 -13.48 10.05
C THR A 5 -11.56 -13.85 10.05
N PRO A 6 -10.68 -12.93 10.49
CA PRO A 6 -9.29 -13.27 10.73
C PRO A 6 -9.19 -14.47 11.68
N HIS A 7 -8.36 -15.43 11.34
CA HIS A 7 -8.10 -16.58 12.18
C HIS A 7 -7.43 -16.12 13.49
N ARG A 8 -7.70 -16.82 14.60
CA ARG A 8 -7.19 -16.48 15.94
C ARG A 8 -5.66 -16.45 16.04
N ASP A 9 -4.97 -17.16 15.14
CA ASP A 9 -3.52 -17.27 15.13
C ASP A 9 -2.84 -16.11 14.37
N LEU A 10 -3.61 -15.21 13.74
CA LEU A 10 -3.06 -13.97 13.19
C LEU A 10 -2.76 -13.02 14.34
N THR A 11 -1.62 -12.32 14.24
CA THR A 11 -1.37 -11.17 15.11
C THR A 11 -2.42 -10.09 14.90
N ARG A 12 -2.60 -9.21 15.89
CA ARG A 12 -3.52 -8.06 15.77
C ARG A 12 -3.23 -7.21 14.53
N LYS A 13 -1.95 -7.03 14.19
CA LYS A 13 -1.53 -6.27 13.01
C LYS A 13 -1.96 -6.98 11.72
N GLU A 14 -1.68 -8.28 11.61
CA GLU A 14 -2.08 -9.07 10.43
C GLU A 14 -3.60 -9.12 10.27
N ALA A 15 -4.34 -9.33 11.36
CA ALA A 15 -5.80 -9.33 11.34
C ALA A 15 -6.38 -7.98 10.86
N THR A 16 -5.78 -6.87 11.30
CA THR A 16 -6.17 -5.52 10.86
C THR A 16 -5.88 -5.32 9.38
N THR A 17 -4.69 -5.71 8.92
CA THR A 17 -4.31 -5.63 7.50
C THR A 17 -5.22 -6.50 6.64
N LEU A 18 -5.56 -7.72 7.08
CA LEU A 18 -6.51 -8.59 6.38
C LEU A 18 -7.88 -7.92 6.23
N ARG A 19 -8.39 -7.27 7.28
CA ARG A 19 -9.64 -6.51 7.20
C ARG A 19 -9.57 -5.35 6.22
N GLN A 20 -8.46 -4.62 6.18
CA GLN A 20 -8.26 -3.54 5.20
C GLN A 20 -8.22 -4.08 3.77
N ILE A 21 -7.57 -5.22 3.53
CA ILE A 21 -7.54 -5.89 2.22
C ILE A 21 -8.97 -6.30 1.82
N GLN A 22 -9.67 -6.98 2.72
CA GLN A 22 -11.06 -7.42 2.54
C GLN A 22 -12.02 -6.27 2.23
N ALA A 23 -11.86 -5.13 2.90
CA ALA A 23 -12.66 -3.92 2.70
C ALA A 23 -12.19 -3.04 1.53
N GLN A 24 -11.11 -3.42 0.84
CA GLN A 24 -10.49 -2.61 -0.20
C GLN A 24 -10.11 -1.19 0.26
N ALA A 25 -9.50 -1.11 1.44
CA ALA A 25 -9.13 0.13 2.12
C ALA A 25 -7.66 0.13 2.55
N ILE A 26 -6.76 -0.41 1.72
CA ILE A 26 -5.33 -0.43 2.03
C ILE A 26 -4.67 0.94 1.80
N TRP A 27 -3.58 1.21 2.52
CA TRP A 27 -2.87 2.50 2.49
C TRP A 27 -2.02 2.68 1.21
N THR A 28 -2.68 2.98 0.09
CA THR A 28 -2.01 3.18 -1.20
C THR A 28 -1.40 4.57 -1.35
N PRO A 29 -0.40 4.80 -2.22
CA PRO A 29 0.12 6.15 -2.50
C PRO A 29 -0.93 7.13 -3.03
N VAL A 30 -1.93 6.65 -3.77
CA VAL A 30 -3.06 7.50 -4.21
C VAL A 30 -3.82 8.05 -3.00
N LEU A 31 -4.14 7.18 -2.03
CA LEU A 31 -4.81 7.59 -0.79
C LEU A 31 -3.88 8.44 0.10
N ALA A 32 -2.62 8.04 0.22
CA ALA A 32 -1.64 8.70 1.06
C ALA A 32 -1.30 10.12 0.57
N ARG A 33 -1.22 10.34 -0.75
CA ARG A 33 -1.07 11.67 -1.35
C ARG A 33 -2.27 12.57 -1.07
N HIS A 34 -3.47 12.00 -1.03
CA HIS A 34 -4.67 12.77 -0.71
C HIS A 34 -4.69 13.22 0.76
N ILE A 35 -4.28 12.34 1.69
CA ILE A 35 -4.34 12.61 3.13
C ILE A 35 -3.10 13.38 3.62
N CYS A 36 -1.91 13.05 3.12
CA CYS A 36 -0.62 13.58 3.53
C CYS A 36 0.22 14.08 2.32
N PRO A 37 -0.24 15.09 1.57
CA PRO A 37 0.41 15.53 0.32
C PRO A 37 1.84 16.06 0.52
N ALA A 38 2.17 16.58 1.72
CA ALA A 38 3.51 17.04 2.05
C ALA A 38 4.55 15.90 2.12
N VAL A 39 4.10 14.68 2.42
CA VAL A 39 4.96 13.49 2.56
C VAL A 39 4.91 12.64 1.30
N TYR A 40 3.71 12.47 0.72
CA TYR A 40 3.49 11.69 -0.50
C TYR A 40 3.27 12.64 -1.67
N THR A 41 4.37 13.12 -2.27
CA THR A 41 4.34 14.10 -3.36
C THR A 41 3.90 13.51 -4.70
N THR A 42 3.99 12.19 -4.84
CA THR A 42 3.58 11.44 -6.03
C THR A 42 2.70 10.26 -5.65
N ASP A 43 1.78 9.91 -6.54
CA ASP A 43 0.94 8.71 -6.47
C ASP A 43 1.32 7.68 -7.54
N ILE A 44 2.48 7.83 -8.17
CA ILE A 44 3.02 6.87 -9.15
C ILE A 44 3.56 5.62 -8.42
N CYS A 45 3.29 4.45 -9.01
CA CYS A 45 3.77 3.18 -8.50
C CYS A 45 5.29 3.12 -8.53
N GLN A 46 5.89 2.86 -7.37
CA GLN A 46 7.34 2.83 -7.24
C GLN A 46 7.99 1.65 -7.96
N GLN A 47 7.22 0.59 -8.24
CA GLN A 47 7.72 -0.63 -8.87
C GLN A 47 7.78 -0.51 -10.40
N CYS A 48 6.69 -0.09 -11.06
CA CYS A 48 6.68 0.05 -12.52
C CYS A 48 7.02 1.46 -13.04
N GLN A 49 6.85 2.50 -12.21
CA GLN A 49 7.03 3.92 -12.58
C GLN A 49 6.16 4.38 -13.77
N GLN A 50 5.12 3.63 -14.15
CA GLN A 50 4.31 3.89 -15.36
C GLN A 50 2.86 4.25 -15.05
N ALA A 51 2.32 3.78 -13.92
CA ALA A 51 0.92 3.92 -13.57
C ALA A 51 0.74 4.45 -12.15
N ARG A 52 -0.45 4.99 -11.87
CA ARG A 52 -0.86 5.38 -10.52
C ARG A 52 -0.95 4.14 -9.64
N ALA A 53 -0.39 4.21 -8.44
CA ALA A 53 -0.37 3.17 -7.42
C ALA A 53 -1.74 3.03 -6.73
N THR A 54 -2.78 2.78 -7.51
CA THR A 54 -4.11 2.45 -7.01
C THR A 54 -4.09 1.08 -6.34
N GLN A 55 -5.08 0.77 -5.50
CA GLN A 55 -5.18 -0.55 -4.89
C GLN A 55 -5.24 -1.65 -5.97
N ARG A 56 -6.06 -1.43 -7.00
CA ARG A 56 -6.13 -2.28 -8.18
C ARG A 56 -4.73 -2.57 -8.75
N HIS A 57 -3.97 -1.52 -9.04
CA HIS A 57 -2.65 -1.68 -9.65
C HIS A 57 -1.69 -2.44 -8.74
N LEU A 58 -1.71 -2.14 -7.44
CA LEU A 58 -0.84 -2.79 -6.47
C LEU A 58 -1.21 -4.26 -6.23
N LEU A 59 -2.50 -4.60 -6.20
CA LEU A 59 -2.98 -5.93 -5.86
C LEU A 59 -3.19 -6.86 -7.06
N TRP A 60 -3.66 -6.35 -8.20
CA TRP A 60 -4.09 -7.20 -9.31
C TRP A 60 -2.98 -7.47 -10.31
N ASN A 61 -2.25 -6.43 -10.71
CA ASN A 61 -1.03 -6.60 -11.46
C ASN A 61 -0.24 -5.29 -11.55
N CYS A 62 1.04 -5.33 -11.19
CA CYS A 62 1.98 -4.26 -11.50
C CYS A 62 2.53 -4.43 -12.94
N THR A 63 1.67 -4.84 -13.88
CA THR A 63 1.99 -4.87 -15.31
C THR A 63 1.45 -3.64 -16.03
N PRO A 64 2.04 -3.30 -17.19
CA PRO A 64 1.57 -2.22 -18.05
C PRO A 64 0.06 -2.34 -18.40
N PRO A 65 -0.57 -1.20 -18.75
CA PRO A 65 -2.02 -1.06 -18.89
C PRO A 65 -2.70 -1.94 -19.96
N ASP A 66 -1.96 -2.65 -20.82
CA ASP A 66 -2.51 -3.50 -21.88
C ASP A 66 -3.26 -4.74 -21.38
N ARG A 67 -3.19 -5.06 -20.07
CA ARG A 67 -4.10 -6.01 -19.42
C ARG A 67 -5.09 -5.27 -18.52
N LEU A 68 -6.17 -4.77 -19.12
CA LEU A 68 -7.34 -4.25 -18.41
C LEU A 68 -8.26 -5.38 -17.92
N ASP A 69 -7.72 -6.40 -17.27
CA ASP A 69 -8.59 -7.30 -16.51
C ASP A 69 -9.12 -6.51 -15.30
N GLU A 70 -10.40 -6.12 -15.36
CA GLU A 70 -11.06 -5.33 -14.29
C GLU A 70 -11.31 -6.14 -13.02
N ALA A 71 -11.22 -7.46 -13.11
CA ALA A 71 -11.47 -8.36 -12.00
C ALA A 71 -10.19 -8.66 -11.19
N MET A 72 -10.34 -8.76 -9.88
CA MET A 72 -9.31 -9.29 -8.99
C MET A 72 -8.86 -10.69 -9.46
N PRO A 73 -7.55 -10.96 -9.57
CA PRO A 73 -7.06 -12.28 -9.95
C PRO A 73 -7.66 -13.35 -9.05
N PRO A 74 -8.20 -14.45 -9.63
CA PRO A 74 -8.88 -15.49 -8.86
C PRO A 74 -8.03 -16.04 -7.72
N ALA A 75 -6.72 -16.21 -7.93
CA ALA A 75 -5.79 -16.68 -6.91
C ALA A 75 -5.76 -15.76 -5.67
N MET A 76 -5.74 -14.45 -5.87
CA MET A 76 -5.80 -13.48 -4.77
C MET A 76 -7.17 -13.49 -4.10
N ARG A 77 -8.25 -13.53 -4.89
CA ARG A 77 -9.61 -13.62 -4.35
C ARG A 77 -9.80 -14.84 -3.46
N SER A 78 -9.31 -15.99 -3.89
CA SER A 78 -9.37 -17.24 -3.13
C SER A 78 -8.66 -17.09 -1.79
N LYS A 79 -7.44 -16.51 -1.75
CA LYS A 79 -6.72 -16.30 -0.48
C LYS A 79 -7.42 -15.30 0.45
N ILE A 80 -7.98 -14.20 -0.06
CA ILE A 80 -8.74 -13.21 0.75
C ILE A 80 -10.00 -13.82 1.38
N THR A 81 -10.58 -14.82 0.70
CA THR A 81 -11.79 -15.52 1.13
C THR A 81 -11.51 -16.84 1.86
N SER A 82 -10.23 -17.19 2.06
CA SER A 82 -9.82 -18.40 2.75
C SER A 82 -9.99 -18.29 4.26
N GLN A 83 -10.41 -19.37 4.89
CA GLN A 83 -10.42 -19.53 6.35
C GLN A 83 -9.11 -20.15 6.86
N ASP A 84 -8.24 -20.63 5.95
CA ASP A 84 -6.96 -21.21 6.31
C ASP A 84 -6.00 -20.12 6.82
N PRO A 85 -5.37 -20.31 7.99
CA PRO A 85 -4.46 -19.31 8.55
C PRO A 85 -3.18 -19.12 7.72
N GLY A 86 -2.73 -20.13 6.97
CA GLY A 86 -1.60 -20.02 6.05
C GLY A 86 -1.93 -19.06 4.91
N ASP A 87 -3.05 -19.29 4.23
CA ASP A 87 -3.53 -18.41 3.15
C ASP A 87 -3.75 -16.97 3.62
N GLN A 88 -4.33 -16.78 4.81
CA GLN A 88 -4.55 -15.46 5.37
C GLN A 88 -3.23 -14.73 5.66
N ARG A 89 -2.20 -15.43 6.16
CA ARG A 89 -0.88 -14.82 6.35
C ARG A 89 -0.20 -14.52 5.02
N ASP A 90 -0.25 -15.44 4.06
CA ASP A 90 0.35 -15.26 2.74
C ASP A 90 -0.16 -13.98 2.08
N VAL A 91 -1.49 -13.78 2.06
CA VAL A 91 -2.06 -12.58 1.43
C VAL A 91 -1.68 -11.31 2.19
N VAL A 92 -1.66 -11.35 3.52
CA VAL A 92 -1.25 -10.21 4.34
C VAL A 92 0.20 -9.84 4.05
N GLN A 93 1.12 -10.80 4.09
CA GLN A 93 2.54 -10.55 3.87
C GLN A 93 2.80 -10.05 2.45
N HIS A 94 2.16 -10.66 1.45
CA HIS A 94 2.26 -10.21 0.07
C HIS A 94 1.86 -8.74 -0.09
N VAL A 95 0.74 -8.32 0.52
CA VAL A 95 0.29 -6.92 0.45
C VAL A 95 1.21 -5.99 1.24
N LEU A 96 1.70 -6.41 2.40
CA LEU A 96 2.66 -5.62 3.19
C LEU A 96 3.96 -5.38 2.40
N ASP A 97 4.47 -6.40 1.71
CA ASP A 97 5.66 -6.28 0.86
C ASP A 97 5.45 -5.30 -0.29
N ILE A 98 4.28 -5.34 -0.93
CA ILE A 98 3.90 -4.37 -1.96
C ILE A 98 3.89 -2.96 -1.38
N LEU A 99 3.22 -2.74 -0.25
CA LEU A 99 3.10 -1.42 0.39
C LEU A 99 4.44 -0.90 0.91
N ALA A 100 5.32 -1.77 1.41
CA ALA A 100 6.67 -1.40 1.84
C ALA A 100 7.47 -0.77 0.68
N ARG A 101 7.35 -1.31 -0.53
CA ARG A 101 7.97 -0.75 -1.74
C ARG A 101 7.40 0.61 -2.13
N GLN A 102 6.20 0.95 -1.68
CA GLN A 102 5.54 2.21 -1.99
C GLN A 102 5.81 3.32 -0.96
N GLN A 103 6.58 3.04 0.09
CA GLN A 103 6.92 4.05 1.10
C GLN A 103 7.70 5.20 0.45
N PRO A 104 7.39 6.45 0.80
CA PRO A 104 8.06 7.60 0.21
C PRO A 104 9.54 7.49 0.53
N LYS A 105 10.38 7.59 -0.51
CA LYS A 105 11.82 7.69 -0.32
C LYS A 105 12.03 8.96 0.47
N THR A 106 12.37 8.85 1.75
CA THR A 106 12.77 10.00 2.54
C THR A 106 13.99 10.59 1.86
N SER A 107 13.81 11.60 1.02
CA SER A 107 14.86 12.59 0.83
C SER A 107 14.94 13.29 2.17
N PRO A 108 16.05 13.20 2.93
CA PRO A 108 16.25 14.11 4.02
C PRO A 108 16.41 15.48 3.36
N SER A 109 15.30 16.19 3.15
CA SER A 109 15.36 17.60 2.87
C SER A 109 15.91 18.20 4.16
N ARG A 110 17.24 18.32 4.23
CA ARG A 110 17.92 19.20 5.16
C ARG A 110 17.37 20.58 4.81
N VAL A 111 16.28 20.95 5.48
CA VAL A 111 15.88 22.34 5.58
C VAL A 111 17.08 23.02 6.20
N GLY A 112 17.84 23.70 5.35
CA GLY A 112 18.97 24.51 5.76
C GLY A 112 18.44 25.50 6.79
N MET A 113 18.82 25.30 8.05
CA MET A 113 18.85 26.38 9.01
C MET A 113 19.94 27.35 8.55
N SER A 114 19.64 28.14 7.52
CA SER A 114 20.37 29.37 7.24
C SER A 114 20.08 30.30 8.40
N ARG A 115 20.93 30.23 9.42
CA ARG A 115 21.04 31.28 10.43
C ARG A 115 21.32 32.57 9.67
N LEU A 116 20.42 33.54 9.78
CA LEU A 116 20.67 34.89 9.28
C LEU A 116 21.98 35.43 9.90
N PRO A 117 22.80 36.19 9.16
CA PRO A 117 23.96 36.87 9.73
C PRO A 117 23.51 37.92 10.75
N PRO A 118 24.37 38.28 11.72
CA PRO A 118 24.01 39.20 12.79
C PRO A 118 23.81 40.60 12.21
N GLN A 119 22.73 41.26 12.61
CA GLN A 119 22.58 42.69 12.36
C GLN A 119 23.58 43.43 13.25
N ALA A 120 24.44 44.22 12.62
CA ALA A 120 25.34 45.15 13.30
C ALA A 120 24.51 46.34 13.81
N VAL A 121 24.72 46.69 15.09
CA VAL A 121 24.43 48.01 15.67
C VAL A 121 25.66 48.43 16.45
#